data_AF-A0A556MM65-F1
#
_entry.id   AF-A0A556MM65-F1
#
_cell.length_a   1.000
_cell.length_b   1.000
_cell.length_c   1.000
_cell.angle_alpha   90.00
_cell.angle_beta   90.00
_cell.angle_gamma   90.00
#
_symmetry.space_group_name_H-M   'P 1'
#
loop_
_entity.id
_entity.type
_entity.pdbx_description
1 polymer ?
#
loop_
_entity_poly.entity_id
_entity_poly.type
_entity_poly.pdbx_seq_one_letter_code
_entity_poly.pdbx_strand_id
1 'polypeptide(L)'
;MTQEFESYKGIHPGKVIERLLTKRNINQRPFALALPEHPQTFNAILKGKRSLNIGLALKIERALDLEEGSLMTLQVHYDLKLERLRTQGPGPNIPPVIFWDVDMSKIDWEKRAEYVIRRVYERGDQAMRNEIDRYYGIEKVNEILSGLNRTASGNLPIMPHLKR
;
A
#
# COMPACT_ATOMS: atom_id res chain seq x y z
N MET A 1 4.17 -10.36 -15.64
CA MET A 1 4.33 -9.16 -14.80
C MET A 1 5.82 -8.90 -14.61
N THR A 2 6.33 -7.85 -15.22
CA THR A 2 7.73 -7.41 -15.05
C THR A 2 7.99 -6.97 -13.60
N GLN A 3 9.20 -7.26 -13.09
CA GLN A 3 9.63 -6.90 -11.72
C GLN A 3 9.42 -5.41 -11.38
N GLU A 4 9.44 -4.52 -12.39
CA GLU A 4 9.22 -3.08 -12.19
C GLU A 4 7.83 -2.78 -11.59
N PHE A 5 6.80 -3.56 -11.94
CA PHE A 5 5.41 -3.32 -11.50
C PHE A 5 5.05 -3.93 -10.15
N GLU A 6 5.84 -4.88 -9.66
CA GLU A 6 5.67 -5.47 -8.33
C GLU A 6 5.72 -4.41 -7.23
N SER A 7 6.63 -3.44 -7.36
CA SER A 7 6.78 -2.33 -6.41
C SER A 7 5.59 -1.37 -6.36
N TYR A 8 4.72 -1.39 -7.38
CA TYR A 8 3.57 -0.50 -7.48
C TYR A 8 2.25 -1.14 -7.02
N LYS A 9 2.27 -2.39 -6.53
CA LYS A 9 1.06 -3.06 -6.02
C LYS A 9 0.38 -2.22 -4.94
N GLY A 10 -0.94 -2.06 -5.07
CA GLY A 10 -1.76 -1.25 -4.17
C GLY A 10 -1.72 0.26 -4.42
N ILE A 11 -1.05 0.72 -5.49
CA ILE A 11 -1.11 2.10 -5.98
C ILE A 11 -2.06 2.13 -7.19
N HIS A 12 -2.90 3.17 -7.28
CA HIS A 12 -3.82 3.34 -8.41
C HIS A 12 -3.04 3.36 -9.74
N PRO A 13 -3.42 2.57 -10.76
CA PRO A 13 -2.65 2.47 -12.01
C PRO A 13 -2.51 3.80 -12.74
N GLY A 14 -3.49 4.69 -12.64
CA GLY A 14 -3.39 6.07 -13.13
C GLY A 14 -2.17 6.86 -12.61
N LYS A 15 -1.78 6.66 -11.35
CA LYS A 15 -0.58 7.31 -10.78
C LYS A 15 0.71 6.71 -11.32
N VAL A 16 0.70 5.41 -11.59
CA VAL A 16 1.83 4.72 -12.23
C VAL A 16 1.99 5.20 -13.67
N ILE A 17 0.89 5.33 -14.43
CA ILE A 17 0.91 5.88 -15.79
C ILE A 17 1.46 7.31 -15.79
N GLU A 18 0.98 8.19 -14.91
CA GLU A 18 1.48 9.57 -14.78
C GLU A 18 3.00 9.62 -14.56
N ARG A 19 3.52 8.74 -13.69
CA ARG A 19 4.96 8.59 -13.43
C ARG A 19 5.72 8.09 -14.67
N LEU A 20 5.18 7.10 -15.39
CA LEU A 20 5.81 6.55 -16.60
C LEU A 20 5.89 7.59 -17.72
N LEU A 21 4.81 8.35 -17.95
CA LEU A 21 4.78 9.44 -18.92
C LEU A 21 5.85 10.49 -18.59
N THR A 22 5.93 10.89 -17.31
CA THR A 22 6.94 11.86 -16.84
C THR A 22 8.35 11.33 -17.04
N LYS A 23 8.63 10.07 -16.65
CA LYS A 23 9.95 9.43 -16.78
C LYS A 23 10.41 9.33 -18.24
N ARG A 24 9.46 9.19 -19.18
CA ARG A 24 9.73 9.11 -20.62
C ARG A 24 9.61 10.45 -21.35
N ASN A 25 9.41 11.54 -20.63
CA ASN A 25 9.21 12.88 -21.18
C ASN A 25 8.04 12.95 -22.21
N ILE A 26 6.99 12.15 -21.98
CA ILE A 26 5.80 12.11 -22.82
C ILE A 26 4.78 13.09 -22.26
N ASN A 27 4.34 14.02 -23.09
CA ASN A 27 3.31 14.98 -22.72
C ASN A 27 1.95 14.28 -22.56
N GLN A 28 1.32 14.45 -21.39
CA GLN A 28 0.05 13.83 -21.02
C GLN A 28 -1.09 14.18 -21.98
N ARG A 29 -1.21 15.45 -22.40
CA ARG A 29 -2.33 15.91 -23.22
C ARG A 29 -2.28 15.33 -24.65
N PRO A 30 -1.16 15.39 -25.39
CA PRO A 30 -1.00 14.68 -26.66
C PRO A 30 -1.24 13.18 -26.54
N PHE A 31 -0.72 12.55 -25.48
CA PHE A 31 -0.94 11.13 -25.23
C PHE A 31 -2.43 10.80 -25.04
N ALA A 32 -3.15 11.62 -24.27
CA ALA A 32 -4.59 11.45 -24.07
C ALA A 32 -5.41 11.59 -25.36
N LEU A 33 -5.00 12.50 -26.26
CA LEU A 33 -5.67 12.72 -27.55
C LEU A 33 -5.41 11.59 -28.56
N ALA A 34 -4.28 10.89 -28.42
CA ALA A 34 -3.96 9.71 -29.23
C ALA A 34 -4.77 8.46 -28.81
N LEU A 35 -5.41 8.50 -27.63
CA LEU A 35 -6.28 7.43 -27.17
C LEU A 35 -7.70 7.63 -27.73
N PRO A 36 -8.39 6.57 -28.18
CA PRO A 36 -9.75 6.64 -28.74
C PRO A 36 -10.85 6.92 -27.69
N GLU A 37 -10.49 7.14 -26.43
CA GLU A 37 -11.40 7.45 -25.32
C GLU A 37 -11.36 8.95 -25.01
N HIS A 38 -12.41 9.48 -24.37
CA HIS A 38 -12.48 10.92 -24.10
C HIS A 38 -11.33 11.37 -23.16
N PRO A 39 -10.55 12.43 -23.49
CA PRO A 39 -9.41 12.89 -22.67
C PRO A 39 -9.76 13.20 -21.20
N GLN A 40 -11.02 13.55 -20.92
CA GLN A 40 -11.50 13.74 -19.55
C GLN A 40 -11.49 12.45 -18.74
N THR A 41 -11.85 11.32 -19.34
CA THR A 41 -11.83 10.00 -18.70
C THR A 41 -10.40 9.63 -18.32
N PHE A 42 -9.46 9.79 -19.26
CA PHE A 42 -8.05 9.55 -19.00
C PHE A 42 -7.51 10.43 -17.86
N ASN A 43 -7.82 11.72 -17.88
CA ASN A 43 -7.42 12.64 -16.80
C ASN A 43 -8.03 12.28 -15.44
N ALA A 44 -9.27 11.79 -15.40
CA ALA A 44 -9.89 11.32 -14.16
C ALA A 44 -9.20 10.06 -13.61
N ILE A 45 -8.78 9.15 -14.50
CA ILE A 45 -8.02 7.94 -14.14
C ILE A 45 -6.65 8.32 -13.59
N LEU A 46 -5.91 9.22 -14.24
CA LEU A 46 -4.59 9.68 -13.75
C LEU A 46 -4.68 10.30 -12.34
N LYS A 47 -5.78 11.00 -12.05
CA LYS A 47 -6.05 11.56 -10.72
C LYS A 47 -6.54 10.54 -9.70
N GLY A 48 -6.72 9.27 -10.08
CA GLY A 48 -7.25 8.21 -9.20
C GLY A 48 -8.74 8.36 -8.87
N LYS A 49 -9.47 9.17 -9.64
CA LYS A 49 -10.91 9.43 -9.43
C LYS A 49 -11.81 8.43 -10.16
N ARG A 50 -11.24 7.62 -11.05
CA ARG A 50 -11.93 6.57 -11.81
C ARG A 50 -11.01 5.38 -11.98
N SER A 51 -11.57 4.17 -11.86
CA SER A 51 -10.86 2.93 -12.17
C SER A 51 -10.50 2.86 -13.65
N LEU A 52 -9.39 2.19 -13.94
CA LEU A 52 -8.96 1.89 -15.30
C LEU A 52 -9.80 0.74 -15.86
N ASN A 53 -10.34 0.91 -17.07
CA ASN A 53 -11.04 -0.15 -17.79
C ASN A 53 -10.05 -0.97 -18.64
N ILE A 54 -10.41 -2.23 -18.95
CA ILE A 54 -9.56 -3.16 -19.70
C ILE A 54 -9.20 -2.61 -21.09
N GLY A 55 -10.17 -2.07 -21.82
CA GLY A 55 -9.94 -1.57 -23.18
C GLY A 55 -8.94 -0.42 -23.25
N LEU A 56 -8.96 0.48 -22.26
CA LEU A 56 -8.03 1.59 -22.13
C LEU A 56 -6.66 1.11 -21.62
N ALA A 57 -6.62 0.15 -20.70
CA ALA A 57 -5.39 -0.47 -20.22
C ALA A 57 -4.58 -1.05 -21.40
N LEU A 58 -5.21 -1.90 -22.22
CA LEU A 58 -4.55 -2.53 -23.38
C LEU A 58 -3.99 -1.51 -24.37
N LYS A 59 -4.68 -0.39 -24.57
CA LYS A 59 -4.23 0.68 -25.48
C LYS A 59 -3.04 1.45 -24.91
N ILE A 60 -3.09 1.76 -23.61
CA ILE A 60 -1.98 2.43 -22.91
C ILE A 60 -0.76 1.52 -22.88
N GLU A 61 -0.94 0.23 -22.59
CA GLU A 61 0.13 -0.77 -22.56
C GLU A 61 0.83 -0.84 -23.92
N ARG A 62 0.08 -0.94 -25.01
CA ARG A 62 0.64 -0.90 -26.37
C ARG A 62 1.36 0.42 -26.67
N ALA A 63 0.78 1.55 -26.31
CA ALA A 63 1.37 2.87 -26.56
C ALA A 63 2.64 3.13 -25.73
N LEU A 64 2.79 2.45 -24.59
CA LEU A 64 3.94 2.55 -23.70
C LEU A 64 4.86 1.32 -23.76
N ASP A 65 4.66 0.42 -24.74
CA ASP A 65 5.44 -0.81 -24.88
C ASP A 65 5.56 -1.59 -23.54
N LEU A 66 4.41 -1.80 -22.91
CA LEU A 66 4.28 -2.55 -21.66
C LEU A 66 3.72 -3.93 -21.93
N GLU A 67 4.07 -4.88 -21.06
CA GLU A 67 3.48 -6.22 -21.06
C GLU A 67 1.95 -6.13 -20.85
N GLU A 68 1.20 -6.82 -21.69
CA GLU A 68 -0.26 -6.88 -21.64
C GLU A 68 -0.75 -7.36 -20.28
N GLY A 69 -1.73 -6.65 -19.72
CA GLY A 69 -2.34 -6.96 -18.43
C GLY A 69 -1.64 -6.37 -17.21
N SER A 70 -0.45 -5.78 -17.36
CA SER A 70 0.31 -5.18 -16.25
C SER A 70 -0.50 -4.13 -15.47
N LEU A 71 -1.20 -3.24 -16.18
CA LEU A 71 -2.00 -2.19 -15.56
C LEU A 71 -3.27 -2.74 -14.92
N MET A 72 -3.86 -3.79 -15.50
CA MET A 72 -5.04 -4.43 -14.92
C MET A 72 -4.69 -5.21 -13.65
N THR A 73 -3.52 -5.85 -13.58
CA THR A 73 -3.03 -6.44 -12.33
C THR A 73 -2.87 -5.39 -11.24
N LEU A 74 -2.33 -4.21 -11.57
CA LEU A 74 -2.27 -3.09 -10.63
C LEU A 74 -3.66 -2.62 -10.18
N GLN A 75 -4.61 -2.50 -11.11
CA GLN A 75 -5.99 -2.14 -10.80
C GLN A 75 -6.61 -3.11 -9.80
N VAL A 76 -6.46 -4.42 -10.03
CA VAL A 76 -6.95 -5.47 -9.11
C VAL A 76 -6.32 -5.34 -7.72
N HIS A 77 -5.00 -5.16 -7.62
CA HIS A 77 -4.34 -4.97 -6.33
C HIS A 77 -4.80 -3.70 -5.61
N TYR A 78 -5.01 -2.61 -6.35
CA TYR A 78 -5.53 -1.37 -5.80
C TYR A 78 -6.98 -1.52 -5.32
N ASP A 79 -7.84 -2.18 -6.09
CA ASP A 79 -9.23 -2.42 -5.72
C ASP A 79 -9.32 -3.34 -4.48
N LEU A 80 -8.48 -4.37 -4.41
CA LEU A 80 -8.36 -5.23 -3.23
C LEU A 80 -7.94 -4.43 -1.99
N LYS A 81 -7.01 -3.48 -2.14
CA LYS A 81 -6.62 -2.58 -1.06
C LYS A 81 -7.78 -1.70 -0.61
N LEU A 82 -8.51 -1.09 -1.55
CA LEU A 82 -9.68 -0.28 -1.19
C LEU A 82 -10.76 -1.10 -0.49
N GLU A 83 -11.00 -2.32 -0.96
CA GLU A 83 -11.98 -3.22 -0.35
C GLU A 83 -11.56 -3.67 1.05
N ARG A 84 -10.27 -3.92 1.27
CA ARG A 84 -9.71 -4.16 2.61
C ARG A 84 -9.93 -2.96 3.53
N LEU A 85 -9.63 -1.75 3.07
CA LEU A 85 -9.86 -0.54 3.86
C LEU A 85 -11.35 -0.33 4.18
N ARG A 86 -12.25 -0.69 3.26
CA ARG A 86 -13.70 -0.62 3.45
C ARG A 86 -14.20 -1.65 4.46
N THR A 87 -13.67 -2.87 4.42
CA THR A 87 -14.11 -4.02 5.25
C THR A 87 -13.46 -4.05 6.63
N GLN A 88 -12.24 -3.55 6.79
CA GLN A 88 -11.49 -3.58 8.06
C GLN A 88 -12.07 -2.66 9.15
N GLY A 89 -13.03 -1.78 8.83
CA GLY A 89 -13.63 -0.87 9.82
C GLY A 89 -12.65 0.19 10.33
N PRO A 90 -12.95 0.90 11.44
CA PRO A 90 -11.96 1.75 12.08
C PRO A 90 -10.72 0.91 12.45
N GLY A 91 -9.53 1.53 12.39
CA GLY A 91 -8.25 0.87 12.67
C GLY A 91 -8.21 0.15 14.03
N PRO A 92 -7.13 -0.58 14.34
CA PRO A 92 -7.06 -1.39 15.54
C PRO A 92 -7.35 -0.53 16.77
N ASN A 93 -8.23 -1.02 17.65
CA ASN A 93 -8.68 -0.27 18.82
C ASN A 93 -7.60 -0.31 19.91
N ILE A 94 -6.59 0.56 19.74
CA ILE A 94 -5.41 0.58 20.60
C ILE A 94 -5.24 1.97 21.20
N PRO A 95 -5.02 2.08 22.53
CA PRO A 95 -4.82 3.36 23.18
C PRO A 95 -3.62 4.12 22.59
N PRO A 96 -3.75 5.43 22.27
CA PRO A 96 -2.64 6.24 21.76
C PRO A 96 -1.42 6.32 22.69
N VAL A 97 -1.59 6.00 23.99
CA VAL A 97 -0.55 6.08 25.02
C VAL A 97 0.71 5.27 24.69
N ILE A 98 0.58 4.16 23.96
CA ILE A 98 1.74 3.34 23.57
C ILE A 98 2.56 3.97 22.43
N PHE A 99 1.98 4.97 21.76
CA PHE A 99 2.52 5.69 20.61
C PHE A 99 2.76 7.18 20.94
N TRP A 100 3.26 7.46 22.14
CA TRP A 100 3.54 8.84 22.60
C TRP A 100 4.44 9.66 21.66
N ASP A 101 5.23 9.01 20.80
CA ASP A 101 6.13 9.61 19.81
C ASP A 101 5.51 9.75 18.41
N VAL A 102 4.25 9.34 18.21
CA VAL A 102 3.58 9.32 16.90
C VAL A 102 2.17 9.89 16.99
N ASP A 103 1.85 10.83 16.10
CA ASP A 103 0.48 11.32 15.91
C ASP A 103 -0.39 10.22 15.27
N MET A 104 -1.12 9.50 16.12
CA MET A 104 -2.00 8.40 15.75
C MET A 104 -3.17 8.81 14.85
N SER A 105 -3.52 10.10 14.80
CA SER A 105 -4.61 10.58 13.95
C SER A 105 -4.29 10.51 12.45
N LYS A 106 -3.01 10.42 12.09
CA LYS A 106 -2.53 10.42 10.69
C LYS A 106 -1.86 9.11 10.28
N ILE A 107 -1.94 8.08 11.12
CA ILE A 107 -1.23 6.83 10.86
C ILE A 107 -1.93 6.03 9.75
N ASP A 108 -1.16 5.66 8.73
CA ASP A 108 -1.58 4.65 7.76
C ASP A 108 -1.27 3.27 8.36
N TRP A 109 -2.31 2.64 8.94
CA TRP A 109 -2.21 1.38 9.66
C TRP A 109 -1.63 0.25 8.81
N GLU A 110 -1.87 0.26 7.50
CA GLU A 110 -1.30 -0.75 6.61
C GLU A 110 0.19 -0.50 6.35
N LYS A 111 0.56 0.74 5.97
CA LYS A 111 1.96 1.07 5.65
C LYS A 111 2.88 1.01 6.86
N ARG A 112 2.36 1.29 8.06
CA ARG A 112 3.13 1.25 9.30
C ARG A 112 2.87 -0.01 10.13
N ALA A 113 2.34 -1.07 9.52
CA ALA A 113 2.03 -2.32 10.21
C ALA A 113 3.22 -2.85 11.02
N GLU A 114 4.43 -2.86 10.45
CA GLU A 114 5.63 -3.33 11.16
C GLU A 114 5.90 -2.55 12.45
N TYR A 115 5.86 -1.22 12.38
CA TYR A 115 6.05 -0.35 13.53
C TYR A 115 4.96 -0.56 14.59
N VAL A 116 3.69 -0.60 14.17
CA VAL A 116 2.53 -0.77 15.05
C VAL A 116 2.58 -2.11 15.77
N ILE A 117 2.78 -3.20 15.02
CA ILE A 117 2.89 -4.57 15.56
C ILE A 117 4.04 -4.64 16.56
N ARG A 118 5.24 -4.17 16.18
CA ARG A 118 6.39 -4.21 17.08
C ARG A 118 6.16 -3.42 18.36
N ARG A 119 5.64 -2.20 18.27
CA ARG A 119 5.35 -1.35 19.43
C ARG A 119 4.38 -2.02 20.41
N VAL A 120 3.33 -2.66 19.90
CA VAL A 120 2.33 -3.35 20.72
C VAL A 120 2.92 -4.60 21.36
N TYR A 121 3.76 -5.37 20.65
CA TYR A 121 4.41 -6.55 21.24
C TYR A 121 5.52 -6.19 22.23
N GLU A 122 6.17 -5.03 22.08
CA GLU A 122 7.18 -4.51 23.02
C GLU A 122 6.57 -3.95 24.31
N ARG A 123 5.42 -3.27 24.25
CA ARG A 123 4.90 -2.44 25.36
C ARG A 123 3.44 -2.66 25.71
N GLY A 124 2.67 -3.30 24.83
CA GLY A 124 1.26 -3.58 25.00
C GLY A 124 1.01 -4.84 25.83
N ASP A 125 -0.17 -4.88 26.41
CA ASP A 125 -0.70 -6.03 27.16
C ASP A 125 -1.29 -7.10 26.21
N GLN A 126 -1.78 -8.19 26.78
CA GLN A 126 -2.34 -9.29 26.00
C GLN A 126 -3.59 -8.88 25.20
N ALA A 127 -4.40 -7.95 25.72
CA ALA A 127 -5.59 -7.47 25.02
C ALA A 127 -5.22 -6.71 23.75
N MET A 128 -4.21 -5.83 23.83
CA MET A 128 -3.68 -5.11 22.67
C MET A 128 -3.04 -6.04 21.64
N ARG A 129 -2.31 -7.08 22.10
CA ARG A 129 -1.72 -8.09 21.20
C ARG A 129 -2.82 -8.87 20.46
N ASN A 130 -3.86 -9.31 21.16
CA ASN A 130 -5.00 -9.99 20.54
C ASN A 130 -5.72 -9.10 19.53
N GLU A 131 -5.83 -7.80 19.80
CA GLU A 131 -6.42 -6.84 18.86
C GLU A 131 -5.56 -6.65 17.60
N ILE A 132 -4.23 -6.63 17.75
CA ILE A 132 -3.29 -6.61 16.63
C ILE A 132 -3.36 -7.89 15.80
N ASP A 133 -3.42 -9.06 16.45
CA ASP A 133 -3.57 -10.35 15.78
C ASP A 133 -4.89 -10.44 15.01
N ARG A 134 -5.99 -9.93 15.59
CA ARG A 134 -7.29 -9.81 14.93
C ARG A 134 -7.22 -8.89 13.70
N TYR A 135 -6.58 -7.73 13.85
CA TYR A 135 -6.57 -6.70 12.81
C TYR A 135 -5.62 -7.01 11.64
N TYR A 136 -4.39 -7.43 11.94
CA TYR A 136 -3.36 -7.69 10.92
C TYR A 136 -3.31 -9.15 10.45
N GLY A 137 -3.91 -10.07 11.20
CA GLY A 137 -3.81 -11.51 10.98
C GLY A 137 -2.54 -12.08 11.58
N ILE A 138 -2.68 -13.23 12.26
CA ILE A 138 -1.58 -13.88 12.99
C ILE A 138 -0.40 -14.27 12.11
N GLU A 139 -0.63 -14.60 10.84
CA GLU A 139 0.42 -14.95 9.87
C GLU A 139 1.36 -13.77 9.61
N LYS A 140 0.79 -12.60 9.29
CA LYS A 140 1.53 -11.36 9.05
C LYS A 140 2.26 -10.87 10.29
N VAL A 141 1.63 -10.99 11.45
CA VAL A 141 2.25 -10.64 12.74
C VAL A 141 3.47 -11.53 13.01
N ASN A 142 3.32 -12.85 12.85
CA ASN A 142 4.42 -13.79 13.04
C ASN A 142 5.56 -13.58 12.05
N GLU A 143 5.26 -13.31 10.77
CA GLU A 143 6.26 -12.97 9.76
C GLU A 143 7.14 -11.78 10.23
N ILE A 144 6.50 -10.67 10.60
CA ILE A 144 7.17 -9.46 11.08
C ILE A 144 7.99 -9.71 12.36
N LEU A 145 7.45 -10.51 13.29
CA LEU A 145 8.13 -10.82 14.55
C LEU A 145 9.27 -11.85 14.36
N SER A 146 9.19 -12.72 13.36
CA SER A 146 10.21 -13.75 13.07
C SER A 146 11.47 -13.19 12.40
N GLY A 147 11.35 -12.07 11.69
CA GLY A 147 12.50 -11.32 11.14
C GLY A 147 13.40 -10.68 12.20
N LEU A 148 13.09 -10.87 13.49
CA LEU A 148 13.82 -10.34 14.63
C LEU A 148 14.50 -11.49 15.39
N ASN A 149 15.81 -11.34 15.67
CA ASN A 149 16.51 -12.19 16.62
C ASN A 149 15.81 -12.10 17.98
N ARG A 150 14.99 -13.10 18.32
CA ARG A 150 14.38 -13.25 19.64
C ARG A 150 15.50 -13.33 20.67
N THR A 151 15.54 -12.42 21.64
CA THR A 151 16.40 -12.65 22.82
C THR A 151 15.87 -13.87 23.57
N ALA A 152 16.75 -14.61 24.26
CA ALA A 152 16.47 -15.89 24.90
C ALA A 152 15.33 -15.91 25.95
N SER A 153 14.73 -14.75 26.26
CA SER A 153 13.60 -14.60 27.18
C SER A 153 12.26 -14.31 26.51
N GLY A 154 12.13 -14.47 25.18
CA GLY A 154 10.84 -14.34 24.49
C GLY A 154 10.28 -12.91 24.37
N ASN A 155 11.01 -11.91 24.86
CA ASN A 155 10.67 -10.49 24.73
C ASN A 155 11.56 -9.80 23.68
N LEU A 156 10.97 -8.90 22.90
CA LEU A 156 11.71 -7.99 22.02
C LEU A 156 12.52 -7.01 22.87
N PRO A 157 13.76 -6.68 22.47
CA PRO A 157 14.54 -5.66 23.17
C PRO A 157 13.83 -4.31 23.08
N ILE A 158 13.62 -3.67 24.24
CA ILE A 158 13.01 -2.34 24.31
C ILE A 158 14.00 -1.34 23.68
N MET A 159 13.67 -0.82 22.49
CA MET A 159 14.37 0.27 21.80
C MET A 159 15.89 0.05 21.55
N PRO A 160 16.30 -0.82 20.61
CA PRO A 160 17.72 -1.10 20.33
C PRO A 160 18.50 0.08 19.71
N HIS A 161 17.81 1.13 19.23
CA HIS A 161 18.41 2.27 18.52
C HIS A 161 18.49 3.57 19.35
N LEU A 162 17.88 3.62 20.54
CA LEU A 162 18.17 4.68 21.51
C LEU A 162 19.39 4.28 22.33
N LYS A 163 20.58 4.47 21.77
CA LYS A 163 21.78 4.62 22.60
C LYS A 163 21.64 5.97 23.35
N ARG A 164 21.82 5.91 24.67
CA ARG A 164 21.90 7.07 25.56
C ARG A 164 22.99 8.03 25.13
#